data_AF-A0A2E5D6P5-F1
#
_entry.id   AF-A0A2E5D6P5-F1
#
_cell.length_a   1.000
_cell.length_b   1.000
_cell.length_c   1.000
_cell.angle_alpha   90.00
_cell.angle_beta   90.00
_cell.angle_gamma   90.00
#
_symmetry.space_group_name_H-M   'P 1'
#
loop_
_entity.id
_entity.type
_entity.pdbx_description
1 polymer ?
#
loop_
_entity_poly.entity_id
_entity_poly.type
_entity_poly.pdbx_seq_one_letter_code
_entity_poly.pdbx_strand_id
1 'polypeptide(L)'
;MKPVNFIALVLFICGVIWVLTLSERSVRRIQQTYYATMTPFLKGGSSIESQAHKFLEEIEHSKDLENQLRAIEEEYIKLRSIEGRLRELETENAELRRALDFKEKSRLNVIAARVIKRQPATWWETAIIDKGQSDSIGAGVPVIAPGGLAGKVDIASEDTCSMILLTDERCQVSVQVAGTPEVGILNGTRGRYGEEPRLILRHLSREAAILPGMKVITTGKGGLFPSNLLIGTVKEYTPGPVEGVALVQPSVNFDELGVVFIIAQKNEPEG
;
A
#
# COMPACT_ATOMS: atom_id res chain seq x y z
N MET A 1 -76.17 -3.26 56.89
CA MET A 1 -75.15 -2.32 56.35
C MET A 1 -75.42 -0.95 56.95
N LYS A 2 -74.39 -0.23 57.43
CA LYS A 2 -74.59 1.08 58.08
C LYS A 2 -75.21 2.06 57.06
N PRO A 3 -76.24 2.84 57.43
CA PRO A 3 -76.95 3.74 56.50
C PRO A 3 -76.04 4.79 55.86
N VAL A 4 -74.89 5.09 56.50
CA VAL A 4 -73.86 6.01 56.03
C VAL A 4 -73.19 5.54 54.72
N ASN A 5 -72.98 4.24 54.53
CA ASN A 5 -72.34 3.72 53.32
C ASN A 5 -73.26 3.76 52.10
N PHE A 6 -74.58 3.64 52.31
CA PHE A 6 -75.55 3.74 51.23
C PHE A 6 -75.67 5.19 50.75
N ILE A 7 -75.68 6.16 51.68
CA ILE A 7 -75.67 7.59 51.36
C ILE A 7 -74.37 7.99 50.63
N ALA A 8 -73.21 7.46 51.05
CA ALA A 8 -71.94 7.69 50.38
C ALA A 8 -71.91 7.13 48.95
N LEU A 9 -72.50 5.95 48.73
CA LEU A 9 -72.58 5.33 47.40
C LEU A 9 -73.54 6.09 46.48
N VAL A 10 -74.68 6.55 47.00
CA VAL A 10 -75.62 7.39 46.24
C VAL A 10 -75.00 8.75 45.90
N LEU A 11 -74.26 9.38 46.82
CA LEU A 11 -73.52 10.62 46.54
C LEU A 11 -72.39 10.41 45.51
N PHE A 12 -71.70 9.28 45.54
CA PHE A 12 -70.67 8.95 44.55
C PHE A 12 -71.27 8.74 43.17
N ILE A 13 -72.37 7.99 43.06
CA ILE A 13 -73.07 7.75 41.79
C ILE A 13 -73.67 9.05 41.25
N CYS A 14 -74.29 9.88 42.10
CA CYS A 14 -74.77 11.21 41.71
C CYS A 14 -73.61 12.12 41.25
N GLY A 15 -72.44 12.05 41.89
CA GLY A 15 -71.25 12.79 41.48
C GLY A 15 -70.71 12.35 40.12
N VAL A 16 -70.69 11.04 39.85
CA VAL A 16 -70.26 10.48 38.56
C VAL A 16 -71.26 10.82 37.45
N ILE A 17 -72.57 10.73 37.72
CA ILE A 17 -73.61 11.13 36.77
C ILE A 17 -73.58 12.63 36.52
N TRP A 18 -73.33 13.46 37.55
CA TRP A 18 -73.12 14.91 37.42
C TRP A 18 -71.89 15.23 36.56
N VAL A 19 -70.78 14.52 36.75
CA VAL A 19 -69.55 14.68 35.93
C VAL A 19 -69.76 14.25 34.47
N LEU A 20 -70.56 13.21 34.24
CA LEU A 20 -70.88 12.73 32.89
C LEU A 20 -71.94 13.57 32.16
N THR A 21 -72.75 14.34 32.88
CA THR A 21 -73.77 15.24 32.30
C THR A 21 -73.28 16.69 32.15
N LEU A 22 -72.09 17.03 32.66
CA LEU A 22 -71.48 18.34 32.46
C LEU A 22 -71.02 18.50 31.00
N SER A 23 -71.73 19.39 30.30
CA SER A 23 -71.58 19.81 28.90
C SER A 23 -70.15 19.81 28.31
N GLU A 24 -70.07 19.49 27.01
CA GLU A 24 -68.90 19.23 26.15
C GLU A 24 -67.71 20.23 26.15
N ARG A 25 -67.77 21.35 26.85
CA ARG A 25 -66.69 22.38 26.80
C ARG A 25 -65.59 22.21 27.85
N SER A 26 -65.85 21.54 28.97
CA SER A 26 -64.86 21.39 30.05
C SER A 26 -64.00 20.13 29.94
N VAL A 27 -64.54 19.04 29.38
CA VAL A 27 -63.81 17.77 29.16
C VAL A 27 -62.70 17.95 28.12
N ARG A 28 -62.93 18.79 27.10
CA ARG A 28 -61.97 19.06 26.02
C ARG A 28 -60.75 19.88 26.50
N ARG A 29 -60.89 20.66 27.57
CA ARG A 29 -59.80 21.44 28.18
C ARG A 29 -58.89 20.57 29.06
N ILE A 30 -59.45 19.57 29.74
CA ILE A 30 -58.69 18.60 30.55
C ILE A 30 -57.91 17.63 29.64
N GLN A 31 -58.50 17.20 28.52
CA GLN A 31 -57.78 16.41 27.52
C GLN A 31 -56.58 17.17 26.92
N GLN A 32 -56.71 18.48 26.64
CA GLN A 32 -55.59 19.28 26.12
C GLN A 32 -54.44 19.43 27.12
N THR A 33 -54.74 19.56 28.42
CA THR A 33 -53.70 19.59 29.47
C THR A 33 -53.00 18.23 29.59
N TYR A 34 -53.74 17.12 29.50
CA TYR A 34 -53.15 15.77 29.58
C TYR A 34 -52.16 15.49 28.42
N TYR A 35 -52.51 15.88 27.19
CA TYR A 35 -51.62 15.74 26.03
C TYR A 35 -50.43 16.71 26.08
N ALA A 36 -50.56 17.90 26.70
CA ALA A 36 -49.47 18.88 26.83
C ALA A 36 -48.44 18.50 27.90
N THR A 37 -48.85 17.83 28.99
CA THR A 37 -47.95 17.43 30.07
C THR A 37 -47.19 16.14 29.74
N MET A 38 -47.77 15.26 28.92
CA MET A 38 -47.17 13.94 28.60
C MET A 38 -46.30 13.93 27.34
N THR A 39 -46.40 14.95 26.49
CA THR A 39 -45.62 15.07 25.24
C THR A 39 -44.11 15.27 25.40
N PRO A 40 -43.57 16.02 26.38
CA PRO A 40 -42.12 16.10 26.55
C PRO A 40 -41.51 14.79 27.07
N PHE A 41 -42.27 13.98 27.81
CA PHE A 41 -41.78 12.69 28.34
C PHE A 41 -41.75 11.60 27.27
N LEU A 42 -42.75 11.57 26.38
CA LEU A 42 -42.76 10.66 25.21
C LEU A 42 -41.75 11.06 24.12
N LYS A 43 -41.41 12.36 24.00
CA LYS A 43 -40.34 12.85 23.09
C LYS A 43 -38.93 12.80 23.70
N GLY A 44 -38.82 12.70 25.03
CA GLY A 44 -37.53 12.57 25.74
C GLY A 44 -36.90 11.18 25.63
N GLY A 45 -37.70 10.14 25.36
CA GLY A 45 -37.21 8.76 25.19
C GLY A 45 -36.35 8.54 23.94
N SER A 46 -36.68 9.18 22.80
CA SER A 46 -35.94 9.03 21.55
C SER A 46 -34.58 9.74 21.54
N SER A 47 -34.37 10.72 22.42
CA SER A 47 -33.08 11.39 22.59
C SER A 47 -32.08 10.52 23.36
N ILE A 48 -32.57 9.71 24.30
CA ILE A 48 -31.76 8.76 25.09
C ILE A 48 -31.30 7.59 24.20
N GLU A 49 -32.17 7.11 23.30
CA GLU A 49 -31.84 6.03 22.36
C GLU A 49 -30.76 6.43 21.35
N SER A 50 -30.79 7.70 20.87
CA SER A 50 -29.78 8.23 19.96
C SER A 50 -28.44 8.56 20.64
N GLN A 51 -28.43 8.85 21.95
CA GLN A 51 -27.20 9.05 22.73
C GLN A 51 -26.56 7.72 23.15
N ALA A 52 -27.37 6.69 23.43
CA ALA A 52 -26.88 5.34 23.70
C ALA A 52 -26.20 4.73 22.46
N HIS A 53 -26.74 4.94 21.25
CA HIS A 53 -26.10 4.48 20.00
C HIS A 53 -24.78 5.21 19.72
N LYS A 54 -24.70 6.53 19.94
CA LYS A 54 -23.44 7.29 19.78
C LYS A 54 -22.35 6.88 20.79
N PHE A 55 -22.73 6.51 22.01
CA PHE A 55 -21.80 6.03 23.02
C PHE A 55 -21.32 4.60 22.75
N LEU A 56 -22.16 3.74 22.16
CA LEU A 56 -21.79 2.39 21.73
C LEU A 56 -20.85 2.42 20.51
N GLU A 57 -21.11 3.29 19.54
CA GLU A 57 -20.27 3.49 18.34
C GLU A 57 -18.89 4.07 18.70
N GLU A 58 -18.80 4.95 19.71
CA GLU A 58 -17.53 5.49 20.22
C GLU A 58 -16.70 4.45 21.02
N ILE A 59 -17.37 3.49 21.70
CA ILE A 59 -16.70 2.36 22.36
C ILE A 59 -16.18 1.34 21.33
N GLU A 60 -16.90 1.09 20.25
CA GLU A 60 -16.46 0.20 19.16
C GLU A 60 -15.30 0.82 18.36
N HIS A 61 -15.38 2.11 18.06
CA HIS A 61 -14.29 2.89 17.45
C HIS A 61 -13.03 2.94 18.34
N SER A 62 -13.18 2.93 19.67
CA SER A 62 -12.05 2.89 20.61
C SER A 62 -11.31 1.55 20.57
N LYS A 63 -12.04 0.43 20.51
CA LYS A 63 -11.42 -0.90 20.40
C LYS A 63 -10.73 -1.13 19.07
N ASP A 64 -11.34 -0.68 17.96
CA ASP A 64 -10.71 -0.80 16.64
C ASP A 64 -9.44 0.06 16.56
N LEU A 65 -9.48 1.29 17.08
CA LEU A 65 -8.31 2.16 17.16
C LEU A 65 -7.20 1.57 18.04
N GLU A 66 -7.55 0.94 19.17
CA GLU A 66 -6.59 0.26 20.05
C GLU A 66 -5.97 -0.98 19.37
N ASN A 67 -6.76 -1.74 18.61
CA ASN A 67 -6.25 -2.87 17.82
C ASN A 67 -5.32 -2.40 16.70
N GLN A 68 -5.68 -1.32 16.00
CA GLN A 68 -4.82 -0.71 14.97
C GLN A 68 -3.51 -0.19 15.57
N LEU A 69 -3.57 0.47 16.73
CA LEU A 69 -2.37 0.93 17.44
C LEU A 69 -1.47 -0.24 17.81
N ARG A 70 -2.03 -1.33 18.37
CA ARG A 70 -1.25 -2.54 18.68
C ARG A 70 -0.63 -3.17 17.44
N ALA A 71 -1.39 -3.29 16.35
CA ALA A 71 -0.86 -3.85 15.10
C ALA A 71 0.28 -2.99 14.55
N ILE A 72 0.15 -1.66 14.58
CA ILE A 72 1.21 -0.73 14.18
C ILE A 72 2.42 -0.83 15.10
N GLU A 73 2.22 -0.96 16.41
CA GLU A 73 3.32 -1.15 17.38
C GLU A 73 4.06 -2.48 17.15
N GLU A 74 3.33 -3.57 16.91
CA GLU A 74 3.93 -4.88 16.59
C GLU A 74 4.72 -4.83 15.28
N GLU A 75 4.18 -4.22 14.22
CA GLU A 75 4.90 -3.99 12.98
C GLU A 75 6.13 -3.11 13.21
N TYR A 76 6.03 -2.05 14.00
CA TYR A 76 7.13 -1.16 14.31
C TYR A 76 8.26 -1.88 15.06
N ILE A 77 7.94 -2.69 16.07
CA ILE A 77 8.91 -3.52 16.81
C ILE A 77 9.59 -4.51 15.87
N LYS A 78 8.82 -5.19 15.01
CA LYS A 78 9.35 -6.12 14.02
C LYS A 78 10.29 -5.42 13.04
N LEU A 79 9.91 -4.25 12.54
CA LEU A 79 10.72 -3.46 11.61
C LEU A 79 12.02 -2.99 12.26
N ARG A 80 11.96 -2.54 13.52
CA ARG A 80 13.15 -2.18 14.32
C ARG A 80 14.07 -3.35 14.56
N SER A 81 13.54 -4.54 14.84
CA SER A 81 14.33 -5.76 14.99
C SER A 81 15.05 -6.14 13.69
N ILE A 82 14.36 -6.07 12.55
CA ILE A 82 14.94 -6.31 11.23
C ILE A 82 16.03 -5.27 10.91
N GLU A 83 15.78 -3.98 11.20
CA GLU A 83 16.75 -2.90 11.02
C GLU A 83 18.02 -3.15 11.86
N GLY A 84 17.85 -3.54 13.13
CA GLY A 84 18.98 -3.89 14.00
C GLY A 84 19.80 -5.06 13.45
N ARG A 85 19.13 -6.13 13.02
CA ARG A 85 19.80 -7.30 12.43
C ARG A 85 20.49 -6.96 11.11
N LEU A 86 19.89 -6.10 10.28
CA LEU A 86 20.49 -5.64 9.04
C LEU A 86 21.78 -4.87 9.31
N ARG A 87 21.77 -3.95 10.29
CA ARG A 87 22.98 -3.20 10.69
C ARG A 87 24.08 -4.10 11.21
N GLU A 88 23.74 -5.11 12.00
CA GLU A 88 24.69 -6.10 12.51
C GLU A 88 25.33 -6.87 11.35
N LEU A 89 24.53 -7.37 10.40
CA LEU A 89 25.01 -8.06 9.21
C LEU A 89 25.84 -7.15 8.29
N GLU A 90 25.47 -5.87 8.16
CA GLU A 90 26.27 -4.89 7.41
C GLU A 90 27.64 -4.66 8.05
N THR A 91 27.69 -4.60 9.38
CA THR A 91 28.94 -4.45 10.14
C THR A 91 29.82 -5.68 9.98
N GLU A 92 29.26 -6.88 10.17
CA GLU A 92 29.96 -8.15 9.99
C GLU A 92 30.46 -8.32 8.56
N ASN A 93 29.63 -7.98 7.56
CA ASN A 93 30.04 -8.04 6.16
C ASN A 93 31.16 -7.05 5.84
N ALA A 94 31.15 -5.85 6.43
CA ALA A 94 32.22 -4.88 6.27
C ALA A 94 33.53 -5.39 6.90
N GLU A 95 33.47 -6.01 8.07
CA GLU A 95 34.64 -6.63 8.71
C GLU A 95 35.20 -7.79 7.88
N LEU A 96 34.33 -8.70 7.40
CA LEU A 96 34.71 -9.80 6.50
C LEU A 96 35.34 -9.27 5.21
N ARG A 97 34.80 -8.19 4.63
CA ARG A 97 35.37 -7.56 3.43
C ARG A 97 36.73 -6.95 3.70
N ARG A 98 36.92 -6.23 4.81
CA ARG A 98 38.23 -5.69 5.20
C ARG A 98 39.25 -6.81 5.43
N ALA A 99 38.85 -7.90 6.08
CA ALA A 99 39.71 -9.06 6.29
C ALA A 99 40.13 -9.74 4.98
N LEU A 100 39.30 -9.62 3.93
CA LEU A 100 39.56 -10.14 2.58
C LEU A 100 40.12 -9.09 1.61
N ASP A 101 40.47 -7.89 2.09
CA ASP A 101 40.91 -6.74 1.29
C ASP A 101 39.98 -6.40 0.11
N PHE A 102 38.68 -6.62 0.32
CA PHE A 102 37.63 -6.44 -0.68
C PHE A 102 37.18 -4.97 -0.67
N LYS A 103 37.30 -4.27 -1.81
CA LYS A 103 36.83 -2.88 -1.96
C LYS A 103 35.36 -2.75 -1.50
N GLU A 104 35.08 -1.77 -0.65
CA GLU A 104 33.72 -1.50 -0.15
C GLU A 104 32.75 -1.31 -1.32
N LYS A 105 31.61 -2.03 -1.31
CA LYS A 105 30.49 -1.67 -2.19
C LYS A 105 29.91 -0.34 -1.69
N SER A 106 30.03 0.69 -2.52
CA SER A 106 29.59 2.06 -2.26
C SER A 106 28.14 2.14 -1.73
N ARG A 107 27.92 3.03 -0.73
CA ARG A 107 26.57 3.42 -0.29
C ARG A 107 25.83 4.02 -1.48
N LEU A 108 24.67 3.47 -1.82
CA LEU A 108 23.85 3.96 -2.95
C LEU A 108 23.39 5.39 -2.64
N ASN A 109 23.85 6.36 -3.43
CA ASN A 109 23.31 7.71 -3.37
C ASN A 109 22.00 7.72 -4.18
N VAL A 110 20.88 8.07 -3.54
CA VAL A 110 19.56 8.01 -4.18
C VAL A 110 18.93 9.40 -4.26
N ILE A 111 18.42 9.75 -5.44
CA ILE A 111 17.72 11.01 -5.71
C ILE A 111 16.26 10.69 -5.99
N ALA A 112 15.34 11.27 -5.22
CA ALA A 112 13.90 11.12 -5.48
C ALA A 112 13.47 11.99 -6.66
N ALA A 113 12.67 11.40 -7.55
CA ALA A 113 12.10 12.06 -8.73
C ALA A 113 10.63 11.68 -8.91
N ARG A 114 9.84 12.59 -9.45
CA ARG A 114 8.44 12.38 -9.81
C ARG A 114 8.32 12.08 -11.30
N VAL A 115 7.50 11.09 -11.63
CA VAL A 115 7.11 10.82 -13.01
C VAL A 115 6.10 11.88 -13.46
N ILE A 116 6.51 12.73 -14.39
CA ILE A 116 5.70 13.87 -14.88
C ILE A 116 5.00 13.57 -16.21
N LYS A 117 5.51 12.60 -16.98
CA LYS A 117 4.86 12.18 -18.22
C LYS A 117 5.09 10.70 -18.48
N ARG A 118 4.04 10.07 -19.00
CA ARG A 118 4.08 8.73 -19.59
C ARG A 118 3.57 8.81 -21.01
N GLN A 119 4.21 8.11 -21.93
CA GLN A 119 3.78 8.08 -23.33
C GLN A 119 2.64 7.05 -23.49
N PRO A 120 1.40 7.47 -23.85
CA PRO A 120 0.24 6.59 -23.86
C PRO A 120 0.19 5.57 -25.02
N ALA A 121 1.01 5.77 -26.07
CA ALA A 121 0.91 4.97 -27.31
C ALA A 121 1.53 3.56 -27.19
N THR A 122 2.44 3.37 -26.24
CA THR A 122 3.12 2.10 -25.91
C THR A 122 3.39 2.12 -24.40
N TRP A 123 2.37 1.75 -23.63
CA TRP A 123 2.15 2.13 -22.22
C TRP A 123 3.32 1.92 -21.24
N TRP A 124 4.32 1.07 -21.57
CA TRP A 124 5.44 0.74 -20.69
C TRP A 124 6.82 0.81 -21.36
N GLU A 125 7.08 1.74 -22.28
CA GLU A 125 8.42 1.87 -22.87
C GLU A 125 9.27 2.94 -22.17
N THR A 126 8.71 4.13 -22.01
CA THR A 126 9.43 5.28 -21.47
C THR A 126 8.59 6.13 -20.53
N ALA A 127 9.27 6.77 -19.59
CA ALA A 127 8.69 7.74 -18.68
C ALA A 127 9.61 8.98 -18.59
N ILE A 128 9.04 10.15 -18.33
CA ILE A 128 9.79 11.38 -18.08
C ILE A 128 9.69 11.71 -16.60
N ILE A 129 10.82 12.05 -15.99
CA ILE A 129 10.92 12.42 -14.57
C ILE A 129 11.45 13.86 -14.42
N ASP A 130 11.05 14.51 -13.32
CA ASP A 130 11.33 15.93 -13.01
C ASP A 130 12.74 16.19 -12.43
N LYS A 131 13.71 15.38 -12.86
CA LYS A 131 15.10 15.47 -12.45
C LYS A 131 16.01 15.32 -13.65
N GLY A 132 17.10 16.09 -13.69
CA GLY A 132 17.97 16.20 -14.85
C GLY A 132 19.45 16.34 -14.52
N GLN A 133 20.21 16.87 -15.47
CA GLN A 133 21.65 17.09 -15.33
C GLN A 133 21.97 18.07 -14.18
N SER A 134 21.09 19.04 -13.90
CA SER A 134 21.20 19.95 -12.77
C SER A 134 21.21 19.23 -11.41
N ASP A 135 20.62 18.03 -11.33
CA ASP A 135 20.63 17.16 -10.15
C ASP A 135 21.76 16.10 -10.22
N SER A 136 22.76 16.29 -11.09
CA SER A 136 23.88 15.35 -11.31
C SER A 136 23.46 13.96 -11.84
N ILE A 137 22.39 13.90 -12.64
CA ILE A 137 21.91 12.65 -13.24
C ILE A 137 22.48 12.49 -14.65
N GLY A 138 23.18 11.38 -14.86
CA GLY A 138 23.70 10.96 -16.16
C GLY A 138 22.82 9.93 -16.87
N ALA A 139 23.13 9.68 -18.15
CA ALA A 139 22.56 8.58 -18.90
C ALA A 139 23.04 7.22 -18.36
N GLY A 140 22.22 6.18 -18.50
CA GLY A 140 22.52 4.82 -18.05
C GLY A 140 22.33 4.57 -16.55
N VAL A 141 22.00 5.60 -15.78
CA VAL A 141 21.83 5.51 -14.32
C VAL A 141 20.59 4.69 -13.97
N PRO A 142 20.66 3.72 -13.03
CA PRO A 142 19.52 2.92 -12.61
C PRO A 142 18.43 3.73 -11.91
N VAL A 143 17.19 3.36 -12.18
CA VAL A 143 16.00 3.92 -11.55
C VAL A 143 15.22 2.80 -10.87
N ILE A 144 14.91 2.99 -9.60
CA ILE A 144 14.14 2.06 -8.77
C ILE A 144 12.80 2.68 -8.37
N ALA A 145 11.82 1.83 -8.13
CA ALA A 145 10.50 2.19 -7.63
C ALA A 145 10.17 1.31 -6.42
N PRO A 146 9.10 1.61 -5.68
CA PRO A 146 8.57 0.66 -4.71
C PRO A 146 8.39 -0.72 -5.35
N GLY A 147 9.01 -1.74 -4.75
CA GLY A 147 8.97 -3.11 -5.27
C GLY A 147 10.16 -3.54 -6.13
N GLY A 148 11.03 -2.64 -6.59
CA GLY A 148 12.25 -3.06 -7.30
C GLY A 148 12.78 -2.12 -8.38
N LEU A 149 13.54 -2.70 -9.32
CA LEU A 149 14.10 -1.99 -10.47
C LEU A 149 12.99 -1.57 -11.45
N ALA A 150 12.91 -0.27 -11.73
CA ALA A 150 11.97 0.28 -12.71
C ALA A 150 12.61 0.45 -14.10
N GLY A 151 13.92 0.70 -14.17
CA GLY A 151 14.61 0.86 -15.45
C GLY A 151 15.91 1.64 -15.32
N LYS A 152 16.23 2.43 -16.35
CA LYS A 152 17.41 3.29 -16.37
C LYS A 152 17.14 4.61 -17.10
N VAL A 153 17.90 5.64 -16.77
CA VAL A 153 17.91 6.90 -17.51
C VAL A 153 18.47 6.65 -18.92
N ASP A 154 17.77 7.16 -19.93
CA ASP A 154 18.17 7.11 -21.33
C ASP A 154 18.83 8.42 -21.74
N ILE A 155 18.08 9.52 -21.61
CA ILE A 155 18.51 10.86 -21.99
C ILE A 155 18.24 11.82 -20.83
N ALA A 156 19.27 12.50 -20.35
CA ALA A 156 19.16 13.56 -19.35
C ALA A 156 19.23 14.94 -20.03
N SER A 157 18.17 15.73 -19.88
CA SER A 157 18.15 17.17 -20.18
C SER A 157 18.50 17.96 -18.91
N GLU A 158 18.51 19.29 -18.98
CA GLU A 158 18.90 20.17 -17.86
C GLU A 158 18.06 19.90 -16.60
N ASP A 159 16.72 19.99 -16.71
CA ASP A 159 15.80 19.85 -15.56
C ASP A 159 14.93 18.58 -15.58
N THR A 160 14.99 17.80 -16.66
CA THR A 160 14.19 16.57 -16.81
C THR A 160 15.01 15.47 -17.45
N CYS A 161 14.60 14.23 -17.26
CA CYS A 161 15.19 13.12 -18.00
C CYS A 161 14.13 12.11 -18.47
N SER A 162 14.42 11.51 -19.61
CA SER A 162 13.68 10.38 -20.16
C SER A 162 14.33 9.10 -19.66
N MET A 163 13.55 8.23 -19.04
CA MET A 163 13.96 6.89 -18.63
C MET A 163 13.33 5.83 -19.52
N ILE A 164 14.11 4.80 -19.83
CA ILE A 164 13.61 3.56 -20.42
C ILE A 164 13.23 2.62 -19.28
N LEU A 165 12.01 2.10 -19.34
CA LEU A 165 11.49 1.15 -18.34
C LEU A 165 12.02 -0.27 -18.60
N LEU A 166 12.04 -1.09 -17.56
CA LEU A 166 12.49 -2.49 -17.62
C LEU A 166 11.69 -3.34 -18.62
N THR A 167 10.47 -2.91 -18.92
CA THR A 167 9.53 -3.48 -19.87
C THR A 167 9.84 -3.18 -21.33
N ASP A 168 10.74 -2.24 -21.62
CA ASP A 168 11.26 -1.99 -22.97
C ASP A 168 12.34 -3.03 -23.33
N GLU A 169 12.33 -3.53 -24.57
CA GLU A 169 13.32 -4.49 -25.10
C GLU A 169 14.76 -3.94 -25.10
N ARG A 170 14.92 -2.61 -25.13
CA ARG A 170 16.21 -1.91 -25.04
C ARG A 170 16.77 -1.89 -23.62
N CYS A 171 15.95 -2.20 -22.61
CA CYS A 171 16.38 -2.28 -21.22
C CYS A 171 16.88 -3.69 -20.90
N GLN A 172 18.16 -3.92 -21.15
CA GLN A 172 18.81 -5.20 -20.83
C GLN A 172 19.49 -5.14 -19.49
N VAL A 173 19.26 -6.16 -18.65
CA VAL A 173 19.80 -6.23 -17.29
C VAL A 173 20.41 -7.60 -17.05
N SER A 174 21.61 -7.64 -16.48
CA SER A 174 22.25 -8.89 -16.05
C SER A 174 21.69 -9.33 -14.70
N VAL A 175 20.99 -10.46 -14.66
CA VAL A 175 20.22 -10.92 -13.51
C VAL A 175 20.59 -12.34 -13.10
N GLN A 176 20.26 -12.68 -11.87
CA GLN A 176 20.42 -14.01 -11.29
C GLN A 176 19.11 -14.47 -10.68
N VAL A 177 18.81 -15.76 -10.82
CA VAL A 177 17.71 -16.38 -10.07
C VAL A 177 18.21 -16.71 -8.66
N ALA A 178 17.62 -16.05 -7.66
CA ALA A 178 18.04 -16.14 -6.28
C ALA A 178 17.99 -17.59 -5.77
N GLY A 179 19.05 -18.03 -5.10
CA GLY A 179 19.18 -19.41 -4.63
C GLY A 179 19.73 -20.39 -5.67
N THR A 180 20.08 -19.93 -6.87
CA THR A 180 20.71 -20.74 -7.92
C THR A 180 21.99 -20.07 -8.45
N PRO A 181 22.90 -20.80 -9.11
CA PRO A 181 24.02 -20.21 -9.84
C PRO A 181 23.62 -19.59 -11.19
N GLU A 182 22.33 -19.65 -11.57
CA GLU A 182 21.84 -19.27 -12.90
C GLU A 182 21.85 -17.75 -13.09
N VAL A 183 22.66 -17.31 -14.05
CA VAL A 183 22.80 -15.91 -14.45
C VAL A 183 22.40 -15.78 -15.91
N GLY A 184 21.61 -14.76 -16.23
CA GLY A 184 21.16 -14.52 -17.58
C GLY A 184 20.94 -13.03 -17.86
N ILE A 185 20.49 -12.75 -19.07
CA ILE A 185 20.13 -11.39 -19.49
C ILE A 185 18.61 -11.31 -19.53
N LEU A 186 18.07 -10.35 -18.80
CA LEU A 186 16.65 -10.05 -18.73
C LEU A 186 16.34 -8.84 -19.60
N ASN A 187 15.35 -8.99 -20.47
CA ASN A 187 14.83 -7.94 -21.33
C ASN A 187 13.32 -7.84 -21.16
N GLY A 188 12.79 -6.63 -21.34
CA GLY A 188 11.36 -6.41 -21.47
C GLY A 188 10.78 -7.02 -22.76
N THR A 189 9.47 -7.16 -22.80
CA THR A 189 8.73 -7.47 -24.02
C THR A 189 7.70 -6.40 -24.28
N ARG A 190 7.54 -6.02 -25.54
CA ARG A 190 6.48 -5.10 -25.96
C ARG A 190 5.12 -5.75 -25.70
N GLY A 191 4.47 -5.31 -24.63
CA GLY A 191 3.09 -5.68 -24.32
C GLY A 191 2.12 -5.09 -25.35
N ARG A 192 1.04 -5.84 -25.64
CA ARG A 192 -0.12 -5.29 -26.35
C ARG A 192 -1.07 -4.64 -25.35
N TYR A 193 -1.96 -3.77 -25.85
CA TYR A 193 -2.98 -3.14 -25.02
C TYR A 193 -3.76 -4.19 -24.22
N GLY A 194 -3.76 -4.07 -22.88
CA GLY A 194 -4.46 -4.96 -21.96
C GLY A 194 -3.69 -6.21 -21.52
N GLU A 195 -2.45 -6.41 -21.93
CA GLU A 195 -1.60 -7.51 -21.43
C GLU A 195 -0.70 -7.06 -20.28
N GLU A 196 -0.50 -7.91 -19.27
CA GLU A 196 0.48 -7.63 -18.22
C GLU A 196 1.92 -7.55 -18.79
N PRO A 197 2.75 -6.64 -18.27
CA PRO A 197 4.15 -6.57 -18.65
C PRO A 197 4.88 -7.87 -18.30
N ARG A 198 5.52 -8.47 -19.31
CA ARG A 198 6.31 -9.70 -19.15
C ARG A 198 7.78 -9.43 -19.40
N LEU A 199 8.62 -9.99 -18.55
CA LEU A 199 10.07 -9.94 -18.71
C LEU A 199 10.56 -11.33 -19.14
N ILE A 200 11.50 -11.37 -20.08
CA ILE A 200 12.11 -12.62 -20.55
C ILE A 200 13.54 -12.67 -20.06
N LEU A 201 13.87 -13.70 -19.28
CA LEU A 201 15.22 -14.04 -18.88
C LEU A 201 15.79 -15.13 -19.78
N ARG A 202 16.88 -14.84 -20.48
CA ARG A 202 17.56 -15.72 -21.44
C ARG A 202 18.93 -16.16 -20.93
N HIS A 203 19.56 -17.10 -21.65
CA HIS A 203 20.89 -17.64 -21.37
C HIS A 203 20.97 -18.47 -20.08
N LEU A 204 19.88 -19.15 -19.71
CA LEU A 204 19.87 -20.05 -18.57
C LEU A 204 20.37 -21.44 -18.98
N SER A 205 20.95 -22.18 -18.04
CA SER A 205 21.26 -23.61 -18.26
C SER A 205 19.98 -24.39 -18.53
N ARG A 206 20.04 -25.42 -19.38
CA ARG A 206 18.85 -26.25 -19.72
C ARG A 206 18.41 -27.08 -18.52
N GLU A 207 19.37 -27.55 -17.74
CA GLU A 207 19.19 -28.35 -16.53
C GLU A 207 19.03 -27.48 -15.27
N ALA A 208 18.81 -26.17 -15.43
CA ALA A 208 18.61 -25.25 -14.34
C ALA A 208 17.45 -25.68 -13.43
N ALA A 209 17.72 -25.78 -12.12
CA ALA A 209 16.71 -26.07 -11.11
C ALA A 209 15.91 -24.80 -10.76
N ILE A 210 15.19 -24.25 -11.74
CA ILE A 210 14.38 -23.04 -11.60
C ILE A 210 12.92 -23.43 -11.41
N LEU A 211 12.32 -22.91 -10.34
CA LEU A 211 10.93 -23.13 -9.97
C LEU A 211 10.13 -21.81 -10.05
N PRO A 212 8.82 -21.87 -10.38
CA PRO A 212 7.94 -20.72 -10.23
C PRO A 212 7.96 -20.14 -8.81
N GLY A 213 7.90 -18.82 -8.70
CA GLY A 213 7.96 -18.07 -7.43
C GLY A 213 9.36 -17.70 -6.97
N MET A 214 10.42 -18.25 -7.57
CA MET A 214 11.80 -17.85 -7.24
C MET A 214 12.06 -16.40 -7.61
N LYS A 215 12.79 -15.68 -6.75
CA LYS A 215 13.10 -14.26 -6.97
C LYS A 215 14.18 -14.09 -8.03
N VAL A 216 14.06 -13.02 -8.80
CA VAL A 216 15.07 -12.60 -9.78
C VAL A 216 15.67 -11.27 -9.33
N ILE A 217 17.00 -11.21 -9.25
CA ILE A 217 17.75 -10.06 -8.72
C ILE A 217 18.86 -9.63 -9.68
N THR A 218 19.26 -8.37 -9.63
CA THR A 218 20.41 -7.87 -10.41
C THR A 218 21.73 -8.46 -9.91
N THR A 219 22.64 -8.80 -10.84
CA THR A 219 23.96 -9.34 -10.50
C THR A 219 25.00 -8.27 -10.18
N GLY A 220 24.81 -7.05 -10.68
CA GLY A 220 25.86 -6.02 -10.67
C GLY A 220 26.89 -6.14 -11.80
N LYS A 221 26.82 -7.19 -12.63
CA LYS A 221 27.73 -7.35 -13.77
C LYS A 221 27.40 -6.33 -14.85
N GLY A 222 28.43 -5.74 -15.44
CA GLY A 222 28.32 -4.68 -16.45
C GLY A 222 28.33 -3.25 -15.88
N GLY A 223 28.41 -3.07 -14.56
CA GLY A 223 28.63 -1.78 -13.91
C GLY A 223 27.46 -0.77 -13.94
N LEU A 224 26.46 -1.00 -14.77
CA LEU A 224 25.30 -0.11 -14.89
C LEU A 224 24.35 -0.22 -13.70
N PHE A 225 23.92 -1.44 -13.35
CA PHE A 225 22.99 -1.68 -12.24
C PHE A 225 23.76 -2.17 -11.02
N PRO A 226 23.45 -1.70 -9.79
CA PRO A 226 24.03 -2.31 -8.59
C PRO A 226 23.51 -3.73 -8.42
N SER A 227 24.27 -4.57 -7.73
CA SER A 227 23.86 -5.94 -7.40
C SER A 227 22.73 -5.96 -6.36
N ASN A 228 21.90 -6.99 -6.39
CA ASN A 228 20.88 -7.31 -5.39
C ASN A 228 19.63 -6.40 -5.39
N LEU A 229 19.29 -5.80 -6.53
CA LEU A 229 17.98 -5.15 -6.72
C LEU A 229 16.96 -6.20 -7.14
N LEU A 230 15.79 -6.20 -6.51
CA LEU A 230 14.67 -7.04 -6.90
C LEU A 230 14.13 -6.61 -8.26
N ILE A 231 13.88 -7.58 -9.13
CA ILE A 231 13.22 -7.36 -10.42
C ILE A 231 11.82 -7.95 -10.40
N GLY A 232 11.68 -9.17 -9.90
CA GLY A 232 10.49 -9.96 -10.11
C GLY A 232 10.57 -11.36 -9.56
N THR A 233 9.58 -12.17 -9.92
CA THR A 233 9.53 -13.59 -9.62
C THR A 233 9.39 -14.40 -10.91
N VAL A 234 10.00 -15.59 -10.94
CA VAL A 234 9.84 -16.52 -12.06
C VAL A 234 8.39 -16.99 -12.12
N LYS A 235 7.77 -16.83 -13.28
CA LYS A 235 6.42 -17.32 -13.59
C LYS A 235 6.49 -18.72 -14.20
N GLU A 236 7.42 -18.90 -15.14
CA GLU A 236 7.59 -20.15 -15.88
C GLU A 236 9.03 -20.30 -16.33
N TYR A 237 9.53 -21.54 -16.41
CA TYR A 237 10.82 -21.87 -17.00
C TYR A 237 10.62 -22.88 -18.12
N THR A 238 11.19 -22.58 -19.28
CA THR A 238 11.09 -23.41 -20.50
C THR A 238 12.49 -23.76 -20.98
N PRO A 239 12.90 -25.05 -20.94
CA PRO A 239 14.16 -25.48 -21.52
C PRO A 239 14.08 -25.45 -23.05
N GLY A 240 14.95 -24.68 -23.70
CA GLY A 240 15.08 -24.64 -25.16
C GLY A 240 16.10 -25.66 -25.70
N PRO A 241 16.33 -25.66 -27.02
CA PRO A 241 17.30 -26.56 -27.65
C PRO A 241 18.75 -26.29 -27.24
N VAL A 242 19.10 -25.01 -27.05
CA VAL A 242 20.47 -24.56 -26.73
C VAL A 242 20.55 -23.94 -25.34
N GLU A 243 19.54 -23.17 -24.95
CA GLU A 243 19.47 -22.45 -23.68
C GLU A 243 18.07 -22.55 -23.07
N GLY A 244 17.98 -22.40 -21.76
CA GLY A 244 16.73 -22.21 -21.04
C GLY A 244 16.27 -20.75 -21.07
N VAL A 245 14.95 -20.57 -21.04
CA VAL A 245 14.31 -19.24 -20.96
C VAL A 245 13.33 -19.25 -19.80
N ALA A 246 13.33 -18.20 -18.99
CA ALA A 246 12.33 -18.01 -17.95
C ALA A 246 11.47 -16.77 -18.22
N LEU A 247 10.17 -16.91 -18.03
CA LEU A 247 9.24 -15.80 -17.93
C LEU A 247 9.27 -15.27 -16.51
N VAL A 248 9.44 -13.95 -16.37
CA VAL A 248 9.54 -13.28 -15.09
C VAL A 248 8.42 -12.25 -14.99
N GLN A 249 7.67 -12.31 -13.89
CA GLN A 249 6.69 -11.30 -13.53
C GLN A 249 7.42 -10.16 -12.80
N PRO A 250 7.32 -8.91 -13.27
CA PRO A 250 7.90 -7.77 -12.55
C PRO A 250 7.26 -7.58 -11.17
N SER A 251 8.06 -7.21 -10.17
CA SER A 251 7.57 -6.82 -8.84
C SER A 251 7.09 -5.37 -8.78
N VAL A 252 7.59 -4.53 -9.69
CA VAL A 252 7.17 -3.12 -9.81
C VAL A 252 5.86 -3.04 -10.59
N ASN A 253 4.88 -2.32 -10.04
CA ASN A 253 3.68 -1.97 -10.78
C ASN A 253 3.98 -0.80 -11.75
N PHE A 254 4.18 -1.14 -13.01
CA PHE A 254 4.43 -0.15 -14.06
C PHE A 254 3.20 0.68 -14.44
N ASP A 255 2.01 0.38 -13.94
CA ASP A 255 0.81 1.20 -14.15
C ASP A 255 0.68 2.35 -13.15
N GLU A 256 1.37 2.30 -12.02
CA GLU A 256 1.21 3.24 -10.90
C GLU A 256 2.52 3.94 -10.49
N LEU A 257 3.53 4.01 -11.36
CA LEU A 257 4.76 4.78 -11.09
C LEU A 257 4.44 6.28 -10.99
N GLY A 258 4.33 6.76 -9.76
CA GLY A 258 4.29 8.19 -9.44
C GLY A 258 5.64 8.74 -8.99
N VAL A 259 6.29 8.08 -8.04
CA VAL A 259 7.59 8.48 -7.47
C VAL A 259 8.61 7.36 -7.70
N VAL A 260 9.80 7.76 -8.13
CA VAL A 260 10.94 6.87 -8.37
C VAL A 260 12.19 7.41 -7.70
N PHE A 261 13.19 6.55 -7.54
CA PHE A 261 14.49 6.92 -6.99
C PHE A 261 15.59 6.57 -7.99
N ILE A 262 16.49 7.52 -8.22
CA ILE A 262 17.58 7.40 -9.17
C ILE A 262 18.84 7.12 -8.37
N ILE A 263 19.55 6.05 -8.72
CA ILE A 263 20.77 5.64 -8.02
C ILE A 263 21.96 6.40 -8.64
N ALA A 264 22.23 7.60 -8.16
CA ALA A 264 23.35 8.41 -8.64
C ALA A 264 24.68 7.67 -8.48
N GLN A 265 25.42 7.50 -9.58
CA GLN A 265 26.79 6.99 -9.51
C GLN A 265 27.67 8.06 -8.88
N LYS A 266 28.39 7.69 -7.82
CA LYS A 266 29.50 8.50 -7.33
C LYS A 266 30.61 8.35 -8.35
N ASN A 267 31.00 9.44 -9.02
CA ASN A 267 32.24 9.48 -9.80
C ASN A 267 33.38 9.15 -8.84
N GLU A 268 33.85 7.91 -8.83
CA GLU A 268 35.18 7.61 -8.31
C GLU A 268 36.16 8.12 -9.37
N PRO A 269 37.04 9.08 -9.07
CA PRO A 269 38.11 9.42 -9.98
C PRO A 269 38.96 8.17 -10.17
N GLU A 270 39.14 7.77 -11.43
CA GLU A 270 40.13 6.76 -11.80
C GLU A 270 41.50 7.25 -11.30
N GLY A 271 41.99 6.61 -10.24
CA GLY A 271 43.31 6.81 -9.67
C GLY A 271 44.25 5.70 -10.07
#